data_AF-A0AA47GBK4-F1
#
_entry.id   AF-A0AA47GBK4-F1
#
_cell.length_a   1.000
_cell.length_b   1.000
_cell.length_c   1.000
_cell.angle_alpha   90.00
_cell.angle_beta   90.00
_cell.angle_gamma   90.00
#
_symmetry.space_group_name_H-M   'P 1'
#
loop_
_entity.id
_entity.type
_entity.pdbx_description
1 polymer ?
#
loop_
_entity_poly.entity_id
_entity_poly.type
_entity_poly.pdbx_seq_one_letter_code
_entity_poly.pdbx_strand_id
1 'polypeptide(L)'
;MNMKVYELLEQSGVTARNPLPADVEQLEITGISESSLQVTNGHLFVAISGYATDGEAYIGNAIEHGASLIVTESDLTARANVPFIQVDNARESLALLASAFYHNPSQDKLVIGITGTNGKTTTALFLQHLLKKAGFDVAYFGTVYNEINGQRYESKLTTPSATEIQGPVK
;
A
#
# COMPACT_ATOMS: atom_id res chain seq x y z
N MET A 1 2.17 7.50 -12.84
CA MET A 1 2.75 8.36 -11.79
C MET A 1 4.09 7.74 -11.49
N ASN A 2 5.17 8.51 -11.57
CA ASN A 2 6.51 7.97 -11.40
C ASN A 2 7.20 8.73 -10.27
N MET A 3 8.01 8.03 -9.48
CA MET A 3 8.79 8.62 -8.39
C MET A 3 10.15 7.92 -8.34
N LYS A 4 11.22 8.66 -8.05
CA LYS A 4 12.52 8.04 -7.84
C LYS A 4 12.61 7.40 -6.46
N VAL A 5 13.37 6.32 -6.33
CA VAL A 5 13.51 5.60 -5.06
C VAL A 5 14.04 6.52 -3.94
N TYR A 6 15.04 7.36 -4.20
CA TYR A 6 15.53 8.29 -3.16
C TYR A 6 14.44 9.25 -2.67
N GLU A 7 13.62 9.79 -3.59
CA GLU A 7 12.51 10.70 -3.25
C GLU A 7 11.45 9.98 -2.43
N LEU A 8 11.14 8.73 -2.80
CA LEU A 8 10.20 7.92 -2.06
C LEU A 8 10.68 7.66 -0.63
N LEU A 9 11.94 7.29 -0.44
CA LEU A 9 12.51 7.02 0.88
C LEU A 9 12.56 8.29 1.74
N GLU A 10 12.96 9.43 1.16
CA GLU A 10 12.99 10.71 1.86
C GLU A 10 11.59 11.15 2.31
N GLN A 11 10.59 11.06 1.42
CA GLN A 11 9.21 11.46 1.75
C GLN A 11 8.51 10.49 2.70
N SER A 12 8.82 9.20 2.62
CA SER A 12 8.21 8.18 3.50
C SER A 12 8.87 8.08 4.87
N GLY A 13 10.13 8.53 5.00
CA GLY A 13 10.95 8.34 6.19
C GLY A 13 11.42 6.89 6.40
N VAL A 14 11.18 6.00 5.43
CA VAL A 14 11.63 4.61 5.49
C VAL A 14 13.14 4.54 5.35
N THR A 15 13.78 3.82 6.27
CA THR A 15 15.24 3.64 6.29
C THR A 15 15.61 2.24 5.82
N ALA A 16 16.53 2.15 4.87
CA ALA A 16 17.14 0.88 4.45
C ALA A 16 18.16 0.43 5.50
N ARG A 17 18.21 -0.88 5.80
CA ARG A 17 19.23 -1.46 6.70
C ARG A 17 20.65 -1.34 6.17
N ASN A 18 20.80 -1.37 4.85
CA ASN A 18 22.07 -1.26 4.16
C ASN A 18 22.05 -0.07 3.20
N PRO A 19 23.20 0.59 2.97
CA PRO A 19 23.31 1.62 1.95
C PRO A 19 22.87 1.11 0.58
N LEU A 20 22.08 1.91 -0.13
CA LEU A 20 21.63 1.57 -1.47
C LEU A 20 22.68 1.96 -2.51
N PRO A 21 22.91 1.13 -3.54
CA PRO A 21 23.69 1.54 -4.69
C PRO A 21 23.05 2.74 -5.41
N ALA A 22 23.87 3.64 -5.98
CA ALA A 22 23.39 4.88 -6.59
C ALA A 22 22.46 4.67 -7.79
N ASP A 23 22.61 3.57 -8.53
CA ASP A 23 21.70 3.16 -9.60
C ASP A 23 20.32 2.78 -9.05
N VAL A 24 20.26 2.10 -7.90
CA VAL A 24 19.01 1.75 -7.21
C VAL A 24 18.28 2.98 -6.71
N GLU A 25 18.99 3.95 -6.13
CA GLU A 25 18.41 5.22 -5.69
C GLU A 25 17.77 6.02 -6.84
N GLN A 26 18.36 5.94 -8.03
CA GLN A 26 17.90 6.63 -9.24
C GLN A 26 16.76 5.90 -9.97
N LEU A 27 16.42 4.66 -9.60
CA LEU A 27 15.35 3.90 -10.24
C LEU A 27 14.02 4.65 -10.12
N GLU A 28 13.27 4.68 -11.21
CA GLU A 28 11.89 5.16 -11.21
C GLU A 28 10.94 4.00 -10.95
N ILE A 29 10.03 4.20 -10.00
CA ILE A 29 8.93 3.29 -9.70
C ILE A 29 7.61 3.88 -10.19
N THR A 30 6.77 3.04 -10.75
CA THR A 30 5.48 3.42 -11.38
C THR A 30 4.26 3.05 -10.53
N GLY A 31 4.47 2.28 -9.45
CA GLY A 31 3.44 1.83 -8.53
C GLY A 31 4.01 1.04 -7.35
N ILE A 32 3.17 0.76 -6.36
CA ILE A 32 3.52 -0.04 -5.17
C ILE A 32 2.47 -1.15 -5.00
N SER A 33 2.91 -2.37 -4.71
CA SER A 33 2.02 -3.48 -4.40
C SER A 33 2.63 -4.47 -3.41
N GLU A 34 1.79 -5.06 -2.57
CA GLU A 34 2.07 -6.18 -1.69
C GLU A 34 1.52 -7.52 -2.23
N SER A 35 0.88 -7.50 -3.40
CA SER A 35 0.34 -8.67 -4.08
C SER A 35 1.02 -8.86 -5.42
N SER A 36 1.73 -9.98 -5.62
CA SER A 36 2.44 -10.26 -6.88
C SER A 36 1.51 -10.29 -8.10
N LEU A 37 0.23 -10.64 -7.90
CA LEU A 37 -0.81 -10.65 -8.94
C LEU A 37 -1.24 -9.24 -9.40
N GLN A 38 -0.90 -8.20 -8.64
CA GLN A 38 -1.21 -6.80 -8.97
C GLN A 38 0.03 -6.02 -9.39
N VAL A 39 1.19 -6.66 -9.43
CA VAL A 39 2.43 -6.08 -9.93
C VAL A 39 2.31 -5.88 -11.45
N THR A 40 2.80 -4.74 -11.91
CA THR A 40 3.00 -4.46 -13.33
C THR A 40 4.39 -3.85 -13.53
N ASN A 41 4.83 -3.71 -14.79
CA ASN A 41 6.15 -3.18 -15.13
C ASN A 41 6.45 -1.84 -14.41
N GLY A 42 7.55 -1.80 -13.68
CA GLY A 42 7.99 -0.62 -12.92
C GLY A 42 7.47 -0.57 -11.48
N HIS A 43 6.63 -1.51 -11.04
CA HIS A 43 6.15 -1.52 -9.66
C HIS A 43 7.28 -1.88 -8.68
N LEU A 44 7.20 -1.29 -7.50
CA LEU A 44 7.85 -1.76 -6.30
C LEU A 44 6.96 -2.81 -5.63
N PHE A 45 7.53 -3.97 -5.33
CA PHE A 45 6.85 -5.04 -4.61
C PHE A 45 7.31 -5.13 -3.15
N VAL A 46 6.38 -5.07 -2.20
CA VAL A 46 6.68 -5.24 -0.77
C VAL A 46 6.37 -6.66 -0.35
N ALA A 47 7.41 -7.46 -0.11
CA ALA A 47 7.30 -8.82 0.38
C ALA A 47 7.11 -8.79 1.90
N ILE A 48 5.85 -8.85 2.34
CA ILE A 48 5.49 -8.91 3.75
C ILE A 48 5.44 -10.37 4.21
N SER A 49 6.30 -10.74 5.14
CA SER A 49 6.21 -12.03 5.83
C SER A 49 4.89 -12.10 6.62
N GLY A 50 4.03 -13.05 6.26
CA GLY A 50 2.68 -13.19 6.81
C GLY A 50 2.53 -14.38 7.76
N TYR A 51 1.38 -14.43 8.44
CA TYR A 51 1.00 -15.53 9.33
C TYR A 51 0.45 -16.76 8.58
N ALA A 52 -0.05 -16.57 7.35
CA ALA A 52 -0.67 -17.62 6.52
C ALA A 52 0.19 -18.03 5.31
N THR A 53 0.89 -17.08 4.69
CA THR A 53 1.81 -17.30 3.59
C THR A 53 2.97 -16.31 3.69
N ASP A 54 4.16 -16.78 3.33
CA ASP A 54 5.38 -15.98 3.34
C ASP A 54 5.44 -15.11 2.09
N GLY A 55 5.44 -13.78 2.24
CA GLY A 55 5.53 -12.83 1.13
C GLY A 55 6.78 -13.03 0.28
N GLU A 56 7.84 -13.57 0.85
CA GLU A 56 9.08 -13.89 0.12
C GLU A 56 8.87 -14.96 -0.95
N ALA A 57 7.95 -15.91 -0.72
CA ALA A 57 7.64 -16.95 -1.69
C ALA A 57 7.08 -16.37 -3.01
N TYR A 58 6.54 -15.14 -2.97
CA TYR A 58 5.96 -14.47 -4.12
C TYR A 58 6.92 -13.50 -4.82
N ILE A 59 8.16 -13.32 -4.33
CA ILE A 59 9.16 -12.44 -4.96
C ILE A 59 9.42 -12.86 -6.40
N GLY A 60 9.64 -14.16 -6.65
CA GLY A 60 9.87 -14.66 -8.00
C GLY A 60 8.71 -14.32 -8.95
N ASN A 61 7.48 -14.50 -8.48
CA ASN A 61 6.29 -14.15 -9.24
C ASN A 61 6.16 -12.65 -9.48
N ALA A 62 6.48 -11.81 -8.49
CA ALA A 62 6.48 -10.36 -8.66
C ALA A 62 7.51 -9.91 -9.71
N ILE A 63 8.72 -10.52 -9.71
CA ILE A 63 9.75 -10.25 -10.72
C ILE A 63 9.23 -10.62 -12.12
N GLU A 64 8.60 -11.79 -12.28
CA GLU A 64 8.00 -12.22 -13.56
C GLU A 64 6.92 -11.25 -14.07
N HIS A 65 6.17 -10.61 -13.16
CA HIS A 65 5.17 -9.60 -13.50
C HIS A 65 5.74 -8.18 -13.70
N GLY A 66 7.07 -8.00 -13.59
CA GLY A 66 7.74 -6.74 -13.90
C GLY A 66 8.09 -5.86 -12.71
N ALA A 67 8.15 -6.43 -11.50
CA ALA A 67 8.67 -5.69 -10.33
C ALA A 67 10.10 -5.21 -10.61
N SER A 68 10.33 -3.91 -10.42
CA SER A 68 11.64 -3.28 -10.64
C SER A 68 12.44 -3.10 -9.35
N LEU A 69 11.77 -3.23 -8.20
CA LEU A 69 12.37 -3.13 -6.88
C LEU A 69 11.60 -3.99 -5.88
N ILE A 70 12.31 -4.70 -5.00
CA ILE A 70 11.73 -5.49 -3.92
C ILE A 70 11.99 -4.81 -2.57
N VAL A 71 11.00 -4.74 -1.69
CA VAL A 71 11.17 -4.31 -0.29
C VAL A 71 10.84 -5.50 0.61
N THR A 72 11.75 -5.86 1.51
CA THR A 72 11.61 -7.04 2.38
C THR A 72 12.40 -6.89 3.67
N GLU A 73 12.12 -7.74 4.67
CA GLU A 73 12.91 -7.82 5.91
C GLU A 73 14.16 -8.71 5.75
N SER A 74 14.18 -9.58 4.74
CA SER A 74 15.26 -10.54 4.51
C SER A 74 16.36 -10.02 3.61
N ASP A 75 17.57 -10.54 3.80
CA ASP A 75 18.68 -10.30 2.89
C ASP A 75 18.55 -11.20 1.64
N LEU A 76 18.43 -10.57 0.47
CA LEU A 76 18.27 -11.26 -0.81
C LEU A 76 19.55 -11.27 -1.66
N THR A 77 20.70 -10.87 -1.11
CA THR A 77 21.98 -10.76 -1.83
C THR A 77 22.34 -12.02 -2.61
N ALA A 78 22.00 -13.20 -2.09
CA ALA A 78 22.28 -14.49 -2.73
C ALA A 78 21.19 -15.00 -3.70
N ARG A 79 20.05 -14.31 -3.83
CA ARG A 79 18.83 -14.86 -4.44
C ARG A 79 18.12 -13.94 -5.45
N ALA A 80 18.31 -12.62 -5.38
CA ALA A 80 17.54 -11.70 -6.20
C ALA A 80 18.29 -11.26 -7.46
N ASN A 81 17.64 -11.44 -8.61
CA ASN A 81 18.06 -10.87 -9.90
C ASN A 81 17.53 -9.44 -10.11
N VAL A 82 16.84 -8.87 -9.12
CA VAL A 82 16.26 -7.53 -9.12
C VAL A 82 16.76 -6.81 -7.87
N PRO A 83 17.01 -5.48 -7.93
CA PRO A 83 17.36 -4.70 -6.76
C PRO A 83 16.38 -4.89 -5.60
N PHE A 84 16.88 -4.79 -4.38
CA PHE A 84 16.06 -4.88 -3.18
C PHE A 84 16.47 -3.85 -2.12
N ILE A 85 15.52 -3.50 -1.27
CA ILE A 85 15.71 -2.69 -0.07
C ILE A 85 15.35 -3.58 1.11
N GLN A 86 16.34 -3.79 1.98
CA GLN A 86 16.09 -4.48 3.24
C GLN A 86 15.62 -3.47 4.29
N VAL A 87 14.48 -3.73 4.94
CA VAL A 87 13.88 -2.87 5.97
C VAL A 87 13.70 -3.63 7.28
N ASP A 88 13.45 -2.91 8.37
CA ASP A 88 13.18 -3.54 9.67
C ASP A 88 11.78 -4.15 9.77
N ASN A 89 10.80 -3.52 9.15
CA ASN A 89 9.41 -3.95 9.16
C ASN A 89 8.78 -3.68 7.80
N ALA A 90 8.54 -4.73 7.02
CA ALA A 90 7.98 -4.62 5.68
C ALA A 90 6.53 -4.11 5.70
N ARG A 91 5.76 -4.46 6.72
CA ARG A 91 4.35 -4.04 6.83
C ARG A 91 4.21 -2.55 7.12
N GLU A 92 5.01 -2.04 8.04
CA GLU A 92 5.08 -0.61 8.34
C GLU A 92 5.63 0.17 7.15
N SER A 93 6.69 -0.35 6.53
CA SER A 93 7.28 0.26 5.33
C SER A 93 6.25 0.34 4.19
N LEU A 94 5.43 -0.68 3.96
CA LEU A 94 4.35 -0.62 2.96
C LEU A 94 3.44 0.59 3.21
N ALA A 95 3.02 0.83 4.45
CA ALA A 95 2.10 1.91 4.78
C ALA A 95 2.72 3.29 4.52
N LEU A 96 3.98 3.48 4.92
CA LEU A 96 4.71 4.73 4.74
C LEU A 96 5.05 4.99 3.26
N LEU A 97 5.55 3.97 2.55
CA LEU A 97 5.87 4.07 1.13
C LEU A 97 4.62 4.33 0.30
N ALA A 98 3.51 3.61 0.55
CA ALA A 98 2.25 3.85 -0.15
C ALA A 98 1.72 5.28 0.10
N SER A 99 1.75 5.74 1.35
CA SER A 99 1.34 7.11 1.68
C SER A 99 2.18 8.14 0.93
N ALA A 100 3.50 8.02 0.93
CA ALA A 100 4.39 8.95 0.23
C ALA A 100 4.21 8.91 -1.29
N PHE A 101 4.18 7.70 -1.88
CA PHE A 101 4.03 7.51 -3.32
C PHE A 101 2.73 8.11 -3.86
N TYR A 102 1.64 8.02 -3.11
CA TYR A 102 0.34 8.60 -3.47
C TYR A 102 0.12 10.01 -2.90
N HIS A 103 1.20 10.70 -2.48
CA HIS A 103 1.19 12.09 -2.00
C HIS A 103 0.29 12.35 -0.78
N ASN A 104 0.29 11.43 0.17
CA ASN A 104 -0.38 11.55 1.47
C ASN A 104 -1.86 11.98 1.34
N PRO A 105 -2.69 11.22 0.61
CA PRO A 105 -4.04 11.64 0.22
C PRO A 105 -4.99 11.90 1.41
N SER A 106 -4.63 11.39 2.59
CA SER A 106 -5.37 11.63 3.84
C SER A 106 -5.13 13.02 4.45
N GLN A 107 -4.04 13.73 4.13
CA GLN A 107 -3.72 15.02 4.77
C GLN A 107 -4.78 16.10 4.52
N ASP A 108 -5.42 16.06 3.35
CA ASP A 108 -6.47 17.01 2.97
C ASP A 108 -7.89 16.45 3.18
N LYS A 109 -8.04 15.38 3.98
CA LYS A 109 -9.32 14.69 4.20
C LYS A 109 -9.61 14.46 5.68
N LEU A 110 -10.88 14.56 6.05
CA LEU A 110 -11.33 14.09 7.37
C LEU A 110 -11.46 12.56 7.36
N VAL A 111 -10.53 11.87 8.02
CA VAL A 111 -10.55 10.41 8.16
C VAL A 111 -11.17 10.01 9.51
N ILE A 112 -12.21 9.17 9.47
CA ILE A 112 -12.92 8.71 10.67
C ILE A 112 -12.77 7.19 10.79
N GLY A 113 -11.95 6.76 11.76
CA GLY A 113 -11.76 5.34 12.09
C GLY A 113 -12.77 4.85 13.11
N ILE A 114 -13.51 3.77 12.79
CA ILE A 114 -14.47 3.16 13.71
C ILE A 114 -13.98 1.75 14.08
N THR A 115 -13.60 1.57 15.34
CA THR A 115 -13.13 0.31 15.91
C THR A 115 -14.07 -0.21 17.00
N GLY A 116 -13.87 -1.46 17.42
CA GLY A 116 -14.67 -2.13 18.46
C GLY A 116 -15.16 -3.51 18.04
N THR A 117 -15.55 -4.34 18.99
CA THR A 117 -15.98 -5.72 18.72
C THR A 117 -17.26 -5.76 17.89
N ASN A 118 -18.24 -4.92 18.23
CA ASN A 118 -19.55 -4.86 17.59
C ASN A 118 -19.91 -3.44 17.16
N GLY A 119 -20.85 -3.31 16.21
CA GLY A 119 -21.43 -2.01 15.84
C GLY A 119 -20.60 -1.15 14.88
N LYS A 120 -19.38 -1.57 14.50
CA LYS A 120 -18.54 -0.85 13.53
C LYS A 120 -19.28 -0.52 12.24
N THR A 121 -19.82 -1.55 11.59
CA THR A 121 -20.50 -1.44 10.29
C THR A 121 -21.75 -0.56 10.39
N THR A 122 -22.59 -0.80 11.39
CA THR A 122 -23.83 -0.02 11.59
C THR A 122 -23.52 1.47 11.83
N THR A 123 -22.55 1.75 12.70
CA THR A 123 -22.15 3.13 13.02
C THR A 123 -21.57 3.82 11.80
N ALA A 124 -20.72 3.14 11.04
CA ALA A 124 -20.10 3.69 9.84
C ALA A 124 -21.13 4.00 8.74
N LEU A 125 -22.13 3.13 8.55
CA LEU A 125 -23.23 3.35 7.60
C LEU A 125 -24.13 4.51 8.02
N PHE A 126 -24.46 4.65 9.30
CA PHE A 126 -25.22 5.81 9.79
C PHE A 126 -24.46 7.11 9.59
N LEU A 127 -23.17 7.14 9.92
CA LEU A 127 -22.33 8.31 9.74
C LEU A 127 -22.24 8.70 8.26
N GLN A 128 -22.00 7.72 7.37
CA GLN A 128 -21.98 7.94 5.93
C GLN A 128 -23.30 8.55 5.43
N HIS A 129 -24.45 8.00 5.87
CA HIS A 129 -25.76 8.51 5.48
C HIS A 129 -25.97 9.96 5.93
N LEU A 130 -25.67 10.27 7.19
CA LEU A 130 -25.84 11.61 7.76
C LEU A 130 -24.94 12.64 7.08
N LEU A 131 -23.66 12.32 6.85
CA LEU A 131 -22.72 13.22 6.20
C LEU A 131 -23.12 13.51 4.74
N LYS A 132 -23.53 12.49 3.99
CA LYS A 132 -24.07 12.69 2.63
C LYS A 132 -25.33 13.54 2.62
N LYS A 133 -26.23 13.33 3.58
CA LYS A 133 -27.44 14.17 3.73
C LYS A 133 -27.12 15.61 4.09
N ALA A 134 -26.01 15.84 4.78
CA ALA A 134 -25.50 17.18 5.07
C ALA A 134 -24.73 17.82 3.89
N GLY A 135 -24.61 17.14 2.75
CA GLY A 135 -24.00 17.68 1.53
C GLY A 135 -22.50 17.43 1.39
N PHE A 136 -21.91 16.56 2.21
CA PHE A 136 -20.50 16.19 2.07
C PHE A 136 -20.30 15.02 1.09
N ASP A 137 -19.20 15.08 0.34
CA ASP A 137 -18.69 13.93 -0.41
C ASP A 137 -18.00 12.95 0.55
N VAL A 138 -18.43 11.69 0.52
CA VAL A 138 -18.00 10.67 1.48
C VAL A 138 -17.58 9.40 0.76
N ALA A 139 -16.32 9.02 0.95
CA ALA A 139 -15.85 7.67 0.70
C ALA A 139 -16.09 6.78 1.94
N TYR A 140 -16.48 5.54 1.72
CA TYR A 140 -16.75 4.54 2.75
C TYR A 140 -15.98 3.27 2.45
N PHE A 141 -15.35 2.71 3.49
CA PHE A 141 -14.71 1.41 3.45
C PHE A 141 -15.23 0.58 4.60
N GLY A 142 -15.63 -0.66 4.35
CA GLY A 142 -16.18 -1.51 5.39
C GLY A 142 -16.53 -2.91 4.94
N THR A 143 -17.14 -3.69 5.84
CA THR A 143 -17.37 -5.13 5.63
C THR A 143 -18.32 -5.46 4.48
N VAL A 144 -19.33 -4.62 4.22
CA VAL A 144 -20.40 -4.94 3.25
C VAL A 144 -20.00 -4.53 1.84
N TYR A 145 -19.42 -3.34 1.70
CA TYR A 145 -18.96 -2.78 0.43
C TYR A 145 -17.97 -1.65 0.72
N ASN A 146 -17.23 -1.27 -0.30
CA ASN A 146 -16.55 0.02 -0.34
C ASN A 146 -17.34 0.93 -1.28
N GLU A 147 -17.45 2.21 -0.97
CA GLU A 147 -18.09 3.19 -1.84
C GLU A 147 -17.24 4.44 -1.96
N ILE A 148 -16.84 4.78 -3.18
CA ILE A 148 -16.04 5.96 -3.48
C ILE A 148 -16.69 6.68 -4.65
N ASN A 149 -16.80 8.01 -4.56
CA ASN A 149 -17.41 8.85 -5.61
C ASN A 149 -18.81 8.36 -6.05
N GLY A 150 -19.58 7.78 -5.12
CA GLY A 150 -20.90 7.23 -5.36
C GLY A 150 -20.93 5.86 -6.06
N GLN A 151 -19.79 5.27 -6.38
CA GLN A 151 -19.67 3.93 -6.96
C GLN A 151 -19.36 2.89 -5.89
N ARG A 152 -20.05 1.74 -5.94
CA ARG A 152 -19.89 0.66 -4.98
C ARG A 152 -19.03 -0.47 -5.53
N TYR A 153 -18.17 -0.98 -4.66
CA TYR A 153 -17.23 -2.05 -4.93
C TYR A 153 -17.39 -3.14 -3.88
N GLU A 154 -17.14 -4.39 -4.27
CA GLU A 154 -17.10 -5.51 -3.34
C GLU A 154 -15.96 -5.33 -2.32
N SER A 155 -16.26 -5.61 -1.06
CA SER A 155 -15.27 -5.54 0.01
C SER A 155 -14.63 -6.90 0.25
N LYS A 156 -13.30 -6.97 0.17
CA LYS A 156 -12.52 -8.18 0.49
C LYS A 156 -12.13 -8.26 1.97
N LEU A 157 -11.96 -7.12 2.61
CA LEU A 157 -11.53 -6.98 4.00
C LEU A 157 -12.34 -5.88 4.68
N THR A 158 -12.62 -6.03 5.98
CA THR A 158 -13.32 -4.96 6.74
C THR A 158 -12.50 -3.66 6.78
N THR A 159 -11.17 -3.79 6.77
CA THR A 159 -10.23 -2.68 6.60
C THR A 159 -9.36 -3.02 5.39
N PRO A 160 -9.40 -2.22 4.30
CA PRO A 160 -8.56 -2.46 3.12
C PRO A 160 -7.07 -2.33 3.46
N SER A 161 -6.21 -2.82 2.56
CA SER A 161 -4.77 -2.69 2.74
C SER A 161 -4.28 -1.24 2.59
N ALA A 162 -3.03 -0.97 2.98
CA ALA A 162 -2.48 0.38 2.88
C ALA A 162 -2.42 0.89 1.42
N THR A 163 -2.09 0.02 0.46
CA THR A 163 -2.09 0.38 -0.96
C THR A 163 -3.50 0.61 -1.49
N GLU A 164 -4.51 -0.10 -0.98
CA GLU A 164 -5.92 0.11 -1.34
C GLU A 164 -6.47 1.43 -0.76
N ILE A 165 -6.08 1.81 0.46
CA ILE A 165 -6.54 3.06 1.10
C ILE A 165 -5.83 4.30 0.52
N GLN A 166 -4.51 4.21 0.30
CA GLN A 166 -3.72 5.34 -0.19
C GLN A 166 -3.74 5.47 -1.71
N GLY A 167 -3.92 4.35 -2.42
CA GLY A 167 -3.86 4.31 -3.87
C GLY A 167 -5.08 4.90 -4.57
N PRO A 168 -4.99 5.06 -5.91
CA PRO A 168 -6.13 5.45 -6.71
C PRO A 168 -7.21 4.38 -6.62
N VAL A 169 -8.44 4.85 -6.43
CA VAL A 169 -9.60 3.97 -6.48
C VAL A 169 -9.85 3.58 -7.93
N LYS A 170 -9.84 2.27 -8.20
CA LYS A 170 -10.08 1.69 -9.53
C LYS A 170 -11.50 1.94 -10.04
#